data_AF-A0A6B2G9B0-F1
#
_entry.id   AF-A0A6B2G9B0-F1
#
_cell.length_a   1.000
_cell.length_b   1.000
_cell.length_c   1.000
_cell.angle_alpha   90.00
_cell.angle_beta   90.00
_cell.angle_gamma   90.00
#
_symmetry.space_group_name_H-M   'P 1'
#
loop_
_entity.id
_entity.type
_entity.pdbx_description
1 polymer ?
#
loop_
_entity_poly.entity_id
_entity_poly.type
_entity_poly.pdbx_seq_one_letter_code
_entity_poly.pdbx_strand_id
1 'polypeptide(L)'
;NINCVKSIYMYCHAYTALMSIIESVEWKNLEHHYSELKRTFSLKKEFAKDESRHAKYSKKFTIGDEFIFVDFSKNVLNKTTLDLLMTLAKSRNIQENIASMFKGECLNFTEKRPVLHVALRNTSGNPIFVENCDVMPEVKRVLAKIDKFVGGVLSGKITGLFSIHQP
;
A
#
# COMPACT_ATOMS: atom_id res chain seq x y z
N ASN A 1 3.21 22.32 -27.93
CA ASN A 1 3.12 20.90 -28.31
C ASN A 1 1.89 20.31 -27.61
N ILE A 2 0.71 20.49 -28.22
CA ILE A 2 -0.62 20.37 -27.59
C ILE A 2 -1.29 19.00 -27.86
N ASN A 3 -0.55 18.05 -28.46
CA ASN A 3 -1.14 16.80 -28.95
C ASN A 3 -1.19 15.65 -27.94
N CYS A 4 -0.93 15.88 -26.64
CA CYS A 4 -0.83 14.80 -25.64
C CYS A 4 -2.15 14.42 -24.94
N VAL A 5 -3.24 15.18 -25.11
CA VAL A 5 -4.45 15.03 -24.27
C VAL A 5 -5.50 14.06 -24.84
N LYS A 6 -5.33 13.56 -26.07
CA LYS A 6 -6.36 12.72 -26.72
C LYS A 6 -6.28 11.22 -26.37
N SER A 7 -5.21 10.76 -25.72
CA SER A 7 -5.00 9.32 -25.43
C SER A 7 -5.53 8.86 -24.06
N ILE A 8 -6.25 9.71 -23.32
CA ILE A 8 -6.82 9.39 -22.00
C ILE A 8 -8.09 8.52 -22.12
N TYR A 9 -8.77 8.55 -23.26
CA TYR A 9 -10.09 7.95 -23.41
C TYR A 9 -10.10 6.41 -23.54
N MET A 10 -9.00 5.78 -23.96
CA MET A 10 -9.03 4.36 -24.34
C MET A 10 -8.60 3.39 -23.22
N TYR A 11 -7.74 3.82 -22.28
CA TYR A 11 -7.28 2.97 -21.17
C TYR A 11 -8.17 3.05 -19.91
N CYS A 12 -9.00 4.09 -19.80
CA CYS A 12 -9.82 4.32 -18.61
C CYS A 12 -11.10 3.46 -18.56
N HIS A 13 -11.41 2.70 -19.63
CA HIS A 13 -12.65 1.92 -19.76
C HIS A 13 -12.56 0.46 -19.30
N ALA A 14 -11.40 -0.05 -18.88
CA ALA A 14 -11.31 -1.43 -18.37
C ALA A 14 -11.87 -1.60 -16.94
N TYR A 15 -12.20 -0.50 -16.24
CA TYR A 15 -12.72 -0.54 -14.86
C TYR A 15 -14.25 -0.54 -14.80
N THR A 16 -14.93 -1.03 -15.84
CA THR A 16 -16.38 -1.24 -15.83
C THR A 16 -16.72 -2.60 -15.23
N ALA A 17 -17.49 -2.56 -14.14
CA ALA A 17 -18.25 -3.65 -13.54
C ALA A 17 -17.46 -4.78 -12.85
N LEU A 18 -16.63 -4.43 -11.87
CA LEU A 18 -16.36 -5.40 -10.80
C LEU A 18 -17.64 -5.53 -9.98
N MET A 19 -18.34 -6.67 -10.09
CA MET A 19 -19.51 -7.02 -9.27
C MET A 19 -19.27 -6.60 -7.81
N SER A 20 -20.30 -6.10 -7.14
CA SER A 20 -20.18 -5.69 -5.74
C SER A 20 -19.54 -6.81 -4.92
N ILE A 21 -18.66 -6.46 -3.99
CA ILE A 21 -17.93 -7.48 -3.20
C ILE A 21 -18.92 -8.42 -2.50
N ILE A 22 -20.03 -7.89 -2.00
CA ILE A 22 -21.05 -8.65 -1.27
C ILE A 22 -21.82 -9.65 -2.15
N GLU A 23 -21.84 -9.43 -3.47
CA GLU A 23 -22.55 -10.28 -4.42
C GLU A 23 -21.67 -11.43 -4.94
N SER A 24 -20.34 -11.30 -4.76
CA SER A 24 -19.35 -12.29 -5.21
C SER A 24 -19.50 -13.64 -4.53
N VAL A 25 -19.13 -14.71 -5.25
CA VAL A 25 -19.15 -16.07 -4.71
C VAL A 25 -18.16 -16.21 -3.55
N GLU A 26 -16.99 -15.57 -3.64
CA GLU A 26 -15.97 -15.60 -2.60
C GLU A 26 -16.47 -14.95 -1.30
N TRP A 27 -17.23 -13.85 -1.40
CA TRP A 27 -17.84 -13.22 -0.21
C TRP A 27 -18.92 -14.10 0.41
N LYS A 28 -19.81 -14.67 -0.41
CA LYS A 28 -20.85 -15.61 0.08
C LYS A 28 -20.25 -16.82 0.77
N ASN A 29 -19.13 -17.35 0.26
CA ASN A 29 -18.39 -18.43 0.91
C ASN A 29 -17.83 -18.01 2.27
N LEU A 30 -17.28 -16.79 2.37
CA LEU A 30 -16.79 -16.25 3.64
C LEU A 30 -17.93 -16.03 4.65
N GLU A 31 -19.08 -15.55 4.19
CA GLU A 31 -20.28 -15.34 5.01
C GLU A 31 -20.85 -16.66 5.56
N HIS A 32 -20.92 -17.69 4.71
CA HIS A 32 -21.31 -19.03 5.12
C HIS A 32 -20.30 -19.62 6.12
N HIS A 33 -18.99 -19.51 5.86
CA HIS A 33 -17.98 -19.95 6.81
C HIS A 33 -18.10 -19.24 8.16
N TYR A 34 -18.38 -17.93 8.14
CA TYR A 34 -18.62 -17.16 9.36
C TYR A 34 -19.86 -17.63 10.12
N SER A 35 -20.97 -17.99 9.45
CA SER A 35 -22.19 -18.46 10.11
C SER A 35 -21.96 -19.75 10.92
N GLU A 36 -21.08 -20.62 10.43
CA GLU A 36 -20.70 -21.85 11.12
C GLU A 36 -19.64 -21.60 12.20
N LEU A 37 -18.61 -20.82 11.86
CA LEU A 37 -17.50 -20.54 12.76
C LEU A 37 -17.96 -19.83 14.04
N LYS A 38 -18.84 -18.82 13.93
CA LYS A 38 -19.29 -18.02 15.07
C LYS A 38 -19.99 -18.84 16.16
N ARG A 39 -20.57 -20.01 15.81
CA ARG A 39 -21.29 -20.88 16.75
C ARG A 39 -20.34 -21.70 17.62
N THR A 40 -19.13 -21.96 17.14
CA THR A 40 -18.22 -22.94 17.76
C THR A 40 -16.86 -22.35 18.16
N PHE A 41 -16.49 -21.20 17.60
CA PHE A 41 -15.18 -20.61 17.81
C PHE A 41 -14.99 -20.14 19.24
N SER A 42 -13.85 -20.53 19.81
CA SER A 42 -13.37 -19.98 21.08
C SER A 42 -11.87 -19.84 20.97
N LEU A 43 -11.39 -18.60 21.08
CA LEU A 43 -9.96 -18.32 20.93
C LEU A 43 -9.13 -19.16 21.90
N LYS A 44 -9.56 -19.27 23.16
CA LYS A 44 -8.92 -20.10 24.18
C LYS A 44 -8.83 -21.58 23.76
N LYS A 45 -9.92 -22.14 23.20
CA LYS A 45 -9.92 -23.53 22.72
C LYS A 45 -9.02 -23.69 21.49
N GLU A 46 -8.99 -22.73 20.58
CA GLU A 46 -8.14 -22.80 19.39
C GLU A 46 -6.65 -22.74 19.72
N PHE A 47 -6.25 -21.94 20.72
CA PHE A 47 -4.88 -21.99 21.25
C PHE A 47 -4.59 -23.30 21.98
N ALA A 48 -5.54 -23.84 22.74
CA ALA A 48 -5.36 -25.12 23.43
C ALA A 48 -5.27 -26.32 22.46
N LYS A 49 -5.90 -26.25 21.29
CA LYS A 49 -5.86 -27.29 20.25
C LYS A 49 -4.61 -27.24 19.36
N ASP A 50 -4.00 -26.07 19.21
CA ASP A 50 -2.88 -25.84 18.31
C ASP A 50 -1.80 -25.00 18.98
N GLU A 51 -0.82 -25.67 19.58
CA GLU A 51 0.34 -25.03 20.22
C GLU A 51 1.15 -24.18 19.25
N SER A 52 1.10 -24.49 17.94
CA SER A 52 1.81 -23.75 16.89
C SER A 52 1.01 -22.57 16.33
N ARG A 53 -0.19 -22.29 16.86
CA ARG A 53 -1.09 -21.22 16.38
C ARG A 53 -0.40 -19.86 16.29
N HIS A 54 0.37 -19.50 17.32
CA HIS A 54 1.10 -18.22 17.34
C HIS A 54 2.08 -18.12 16.15
N ALA A 55 2.86 -19.17 15.92
CA ALA A 55 3.83 -19.21 14.82
C ALA A 55 3.14 -19.22 13.43
N LYS A 56 2.01 -19.94 13.29
CA LYS A 56 1.24 -19.99 12.03
C LYS A 56 0.64 -18.65 11.64
N TYR A 57 0.16 -17.90 12.62
CA TYR A 57 -0.56 -16.64 12.42
C TYR A 57 0.23 -15.44 12.92
N SER A 58 1.53 -15.49 12.71
CA SER A 58 2.41 -14.35 12.84
C SER A 58 3.37 -14.27 11.67
N LYS A 59 3.88 -13.06 11.40
CA LYS A 59 4.91 -12.82 10.39
C LYS A 59 5.95 -11.85 10.92
N LYS A 60 7.22 -12.20 10.73
CA LYS A 60 8.37 -11.34 10.98
C LYS A 60 8.86 -10.79 9.66
N PHE A 61 8.98 -9.48 9.57
CA PHE A 61 9.58 -8.76 8.45
C PHE A 61 10.88 -8.13 8.92
N THR A 62 12.02 -8.61 8.43
CA THR A 62 13.34 -8.06 8.79
C THR A 62 13.64 -6.84 7.93
N ILE A 63 14.11 -5.75 8.54
CA ILE A 63 14.46 -4.49 7.89
C ILE A 63 15.84 -4.06 8.40
N GLY A 64 16.89 -4.36 7.63
CA GLY A 64 18.27 -4.20 8.10
C GLY A 64 18.51 -5.08 9.33
N ASP A 65 18.98 -4.45 10.42
CA ASP A 65 19.23 -5.10 11.71
C ASP A 65 17.97 -5.15 12.61
N GLU A 66 16.88 -4.51 12.20
CA GLU A 66 15.62 -4.45 12.94
C GLU A 66 14.54 -5.36 12.34
N PHE A 67 13.38 -5.44 12.99
CA PHE A 67 12.24 -6.18 12.46
C PHE A 67 10.90 -5.59 12.87
N ILE A 68 9.89 -5.82 12.03
CA ILE A 68 8.48 -5.66 12.37
C ILE A 68 7.89 -7.06 12.56
N PHE A 69 7.27 -7.30 13.72
CA PHE A 69 6.57 -8.55 14.01
C PHE A 69 5.07 -8.30 14.07
N VAL A 70 4.33 -8.99 13.20
CA VAL A 70 2.87 -8.90 13.11
C VAL A 70 2.28 -10.19 13.66
N ASP A 71 1.75 -10.15 14.89
CA ASP A 71 0.97 -11.23 15.48
C ASP A 71 -0.52 -11.00 15.23
N PHE A 72 -1.13 -11.84 14.40
CA PHE A 72 -2.56 -11.85 14.16
C PHE A 72 -3.24 -13.11 14.70
N SER A 73 -2.54 -13.94 15.50
CA SER A 73 -3.05 -15.20 16.05
C SER A 73 -4.23 -15.05 17.01
N LYS A 74 -4.40 -13.86 17.59
CA LYS A 74 -5.49 -13.54 18.53
C LYS A 74 -6.78 -13.05 17.86
N ASN A 75 -6.91 -13.20 16.54
CA ASN A 75 -8.17 -12.91 15.83
C ASN A 75 -9.05 -14.16 15.66
N VAL A 76 -10.33 -13.94 15.33
CA VAL A 76 -11.32 -14.98 15.01
C VAL A 76 -11.00 -15.59 13.64
N LEU A 77 -10.02 -16.46 13.63
CA LEU A 77 -9.49 -17.05 12.41
C LEU A 77 -9.04 -18.50 12.62
N ASN A 78 -9.24 -19.32 11.60
CA ASN A 78 -8.59 -20.61 11.44
C ASN A 78 -8.01 -20.70 10.01
N LYS A 79 -7.48 -21.86 9.63
CA LYS A 79 -6.88 -22.07 8.30
C LYS A 79 -7.89 -21.76 7.19
N THR A 80 -9.11 -22.30 7.30
CA THR A 80 -10.19 -22.06 6.34
C THR A 80 -10.55 -20.58 6.22
N THR A 81 -10.61 -19.84 7.34
CA THR A 81 -10.85 -18.39 7.32
C THR A 81 -9.80 -17.67 6.48
N LEU A 82 -8.52 -18.00 6.70
CA LEU A 82 -7.41 -17.35 5.99
C LEU A 82 -7.42 -17.71 4.50
N ASP A 83 -7.65 -18.97 4.16
CA ASP A 83 -7.73 -19.43 2.77
C ASP A 83 -8.87 -18.74 1.99
N LEU A 84 -10.04 -18.56 2.63
CA LEU A 84 -11.17 -17.84 2.04
C LEU A 84 -10.89 -16.35 1.86
N LEU A 85 -10.28 -15.69 2.86
CA LEU A 85 -9.86 -14.29 2.75
C LEU A 85 -8.84 -14.08 1.62
N MET A 86 -7.87 -15.00 1.47
CA MET A 86 -6.90 -14.95 0.38
C MET A 86 -7.55 -15.19 -0.98
N THR A 87 -8.55 -16.07 -1.06
CA THR A 87 -9.32 -16.29 -2.29
C THR A 87 -10.11 -15.05 -2.68
N LEU A 88 -10.78 -14.42 -1.72
CA LEU A 88 -11.47 -13.14 -1.92
C LEU A 88 -10.49 -12.05 -2.37
N ALA A 89 -9.34 -11.90 -1.72
CA ALA A 89 -8.33 -10.91 -2.10
C ALA A 89 -7.86 -11.08 -3.56
N LYS A 90 -7.67 -12.34 -4.00
CA LYS A 90 -7.31 -12.67 -5.39
C LYS A 90 -8.43 -12.33 -6.37
N SER A 91 -9.69 -12.62 -6.05
CA SER A 91 -10.82 -12.30 -6.94
C SER A 91 -11.05 -10.79 -7.13
N ARG A 92 -10.42 -9.95 -6.31
CA ARG A 92 -10.49 -8.47 -6.41
C ARG A 92 -9.30 -7.83 -7.11
N ASN A 93 -8.44 -8.61 -7.75
CA ASN A 93 -7.29 -8.13 -8.51
C ASN A 93 -6.38 -7.15 -7.72
N ILE A 94 -6.19 -7.42 -6.42
CA ILE A 94 -5.41 -6.53 -5.55
C ILE A 94 -3.94 -6.48 -6.01
N GLN A 95 -3.39 -7.60 -6.48
CA GLN A 95 -1.99 -7.67 -6.91
C GLN A 95 -1.76 -6.85 -8.19
N GLU A 96 -2.69 -6.93 -9.13
CA GLU A 96 -2.69 -6.16 -10.37
C GLU A 96 -2.81 -4.67 -10.07
N ASN A 97 -3.75 -4.29 -9.20
CA ASN A 97 -3.91 -2.89 -8.77
C ASN A 97 -2.67 -2.35 -8.05
N ILE A 98 -2.02 -3.16 -7.21
CA ILE A 98 -0.73 -2.78 -6.62
C ILE A 98 0.30 -2.56 -7.72
N ALA A 99 0.45 -3.49 -8.68
CA ALA A 99 1.40 -3.33 -9.79
C ALA A 99 1.11 -2.08 -10.64
N SER A 100 -0.16 -1.81 -10.95
CA SER A 100 -0.62 -0.59 -11.64
C SER A 100 -0.22 0.68 -10.89
N MET A 101 -0.36 0.70 -9.56
CA MET A 101 0.07 1.81 -8.72
C MET A 101 1.58 2.04 -8.87
N PHE A 102 2.40 0.99 -8.74
CA PHE A 102 3.86 1.10 -8.86
C PHE A 102 4.34 1.48 -10.26
N LYS A 103 3.55 1.20 -11.30
CA LYS A 103 3.81 1.62 -12.69
C LYS A 103 3.39 3.04 -13.01
N GLY A 104 2.70 3.73 -12.10
CA GLY A 104 2.18 5.08 -12.34
C GLY A 104 0.93 5.13 -13.21
N GLU A 105 0.16 4.03 -13.26
CA GLU A 105 -1.13 4.03 -13.95
C GLU A 105 -2.17 4.89 -13.22
N CYS A 106 -3.18 5.32 -13.97
CA CYS A 106 -4.25 6.18 -13.46
C CYS A 106 -5.26 5.39 -12.62
N LEU A 107 -4.94 5.16 -11.34
CA LEU A 107 -5.85 4.50 -10.39
C LEU A 107 -6.86 5.44 -9.74
N ASN A 108 -6.54 6.74 -9.59
CA ASN A 108 -7.51 7.72 -9.13
C ASN A 108 -8.38 8.12 -10.34
N PHE A 109 -9.38 7.29 -10.64
CA PHE A 109 -10.23 7.44 -11.81
C PHE A 109 -11.19 8.64 -11.75
N THR A 110 -11.55 9.12 -10.55
CA THR A 110 -12.42 10.29 -10.40
C THR A 110 -11.70 11.58 -10.80
N GLU A 111 -10.43 11.72 -10.41
CA GLU A 111 -9.60 12.87 -10.78
C GLU A 111 -8.72 12.62 -12.02
N LYS A 112 -8.73 11.40 -12.55
CA LYS A 112 -7.89 10.93 -13.65
C LYS A 112 -6.40 11.14 -13.37
N ARG A 113 -5.93 10.69 -12.20
CA ARG A 113 -4.55 10.88 -11.73
C ARG A 113 -3.85 9.58 -11.33
N PRO A 114 -2.51 9.50 -11.50
CA PRO A 114 -1.71 8.46 -10.88
C PRO A 114 -1.64 8.64 -9.36
N VAL A 115 -1.38 7.53 -8.63
CA VAL A 115 -1.19 7.53 -7.18
C VAL A 115 0.22 7.07 -6.85
N LEU A 116 1.15 8.01 -6.69
CA LEU A 116 2.60 7.73 -6.66
C LEU A 116 3.33 8.21 -5.40
N HIS A 117 2.68 8.11 -4.24
CA HIS A 117 3.36 8.36 -2.97
C HIS A 117 4.57 7.44 -2.75
N VAL A 118 4.61 6.27 -3.42
CA VAL A 118 5.77 5.35 -3.41
C VAL A 118 6.99 5.94 -4.11
N ALA A 119 6.82 6.79 -5.12
CA ALA A 119 7.93 7.43 -5.84
C ALA A 119 8.71 8.40 -4.95
N LEU A 120 8.01 9.10 -4.05
CA LEU A 120 8.60 10.08 -3.12
C LEU A 120 9.60 9.46 -2.13
N ARG A 121 9.52 8.14 -1.92
CA ARG A 121 10.33 7.37 -0.98
C ARG A 121 11.04 6.19 -1.65
N ASN A 122 11.16 6.24 -2.97
CA ASN A 122 11.90 5.26 -3.74
C ASN A 122 13.41 5.52 -3.63
N THR A 123 14.07 4.74 -2.77
CA THR A 123 15.53 4.80 -2.54
C THR A 123 16.33 3.93 -3.52
N SER A 124 15.68 3.02 -4.25
CA SER A 124 16.35 2.14 -5.22
C SER A 124 16.91 2.88 -6.42
N GLY A 125 16.35 4.06 -6.72
CA GLY A 125 16.70 4.84 -7.91
C GLY A 125 16.10 4.33 -9.22
N ASN A 126 15.35 3.22 -9.19
CA ASN A 126 14.63 2.72 -10.37
C ASN A 126 13.64 3.76 -10.90
N PRO A 127 13.51 3.93 -12.22
CA PRO A 127 12.60 4.90 -12.82
C PRO A 127 11.15 4.54 -12.53
N ILE A 128 10.30 5.56 -12.38
CA ILE A 128 8.85 5.41 -12.26
C ILE A 128 8.23 6.36 -13.27
N PHE A 129 7.45 5.82 -14.20
CA PHE A 129 6.93 6.58 -15.32
C PHE A 129 5.51 7.08 -15.07
N VAL A 130 5.24 8.31 -15.47
CA VAL A 130 3.89 8.86 -15.65
C VAL A 130 3.83 9.40 -17.06
N GLU A 131 2.91 8.91 -17.88
CA GLU A 131 2.76 9.34 -19.29
C GLU A 131 4.10 9.30 -20.07
N ASN A 132 4.89 8.24 -19.85
CA ASN A 132 6.23 8.03 -20.41
C ASN A 132 7.32 9.01 -19.93
N CYS A 133 7.05 9.82 -18.91
CA CYS A 133 8.04 10.67 -18.24
C CYS A 133 8.49 10.03 -16.92
N ASP A 134 9.79 9.83 -16.73
CA ASP A 134 10.33 9.41 -15.43
C ASP A 134 10.22 10.56 -14.41
N VAL A 135 9.56 10.31 -13.29
CA VAL A 135 9.34 11.32 -12.24
C VAL A 135 10.49 11.40 -11.25
N MET A 136 11.38 10.40 -11.21
CA MET A 136 12.43 10.29 -10.20
C MET A 136 13.46 11.44 -10.21
N PRO A 137 13.88 12.01 -11.36
CA PRO A 137 14.79 13.16 -11.38
C PRO A 137 14.22 14.37 -10.64
N GLU A 138 12.93 14.66 -10.84
CA GLU A 138 12.26 15.80 -10.21
C GLU A 138 12.06 15.59 -8.71
N VAL A 139 11.68 14.37 -8.30
CA VAL A 139 11.62 13.98 -6.89
C VAL A 139 12.96 14.21 -6.20
N LYS A 140 14.06 13.71 -6.79
CA LYS A 140 15.42 13.89 -6.25
C LYS A 140 15.82 15.36 -6.18
N ARG A 141 15.49 16.16 -7.21
CA ARG A 141 15.77 17.60 -7.24
C ARG A 141 15.10 18.33 -6.08
N VAL A 142 13.83 18.02 -5.80
CA VAL A 142 13.09 18.65 -4.70
C VAL A 142 13.62 18.19 -3.34
N LEU A 143 13.93 16.90 -3.17
CA LEU A 143 14.54 16.39 -1.94
C LEU A 143 15.88 17.08 -1.65
N ALA A 144 16.73 17.27 -2.66
CA ALA A 144 18.00 18.00 -2.51
C ALA A 144 17.79 19.48 -2.14
N LYS A 145 16.72 20.11 -2.67
CA LYS A 145 16.35 21.47 -2.29
C LYS A 145 15.92 21.55 -0.82
N ILE A 146 15.14 20.58 -0.34
CA ILE A 146 14.71 20.49 1.07
C ILE A 146 15.94 20.30 1.96
N ASP A 147 16.82 19.37 1.61
CA ASP A 147 18.05 19.09 2.37
C ASP A 147 18.94 20.34 2.51
N LYS A 148 19.20 21.05 1.41
CA LYS A 148 19.98 22.31 1.44
C LYS A 148 19.32 23.37 2.32
N PHE A 149 18.00 23.50 2.27
CA PHE A 149 17.28 24.48 3.08
C PHE A 149 17.36 24.11 4.56
N VAL A 150 17.06 22.86 4.91
CA VAL A 150 17.12 22.36 6.29
C VAL A 150 18.55 22.51 6.84
N GLY A 151 19.57 22.12 6.07
CA GLY A 151 20.96 22.29 6.45
C GLY A 151 21.34 23.75 6.70
N GLY A 152 20.84 24.68 5.88
CA GLY A 152 21.05 26.11 6.07
C GLY A 152 20.39 26.67 7.34
N VAL A 153 19.18 26.20 7.67
CA VAL A 153 18.48 26.56 8.91
C VAL A 153 19.22 26.01 10.12
N LEU A 154 19.55 24.71 10.12
CA LEU A 154 20.22 24.04 11.23
C LEU A 154 21.64 24.58 11.47
N SER A 155 22.35 25.00 10.41
CA SER A 155 23.67 25.60 10.54
C SER A 155 23.64 27.09 10.89
N GLY A 156 22.47 27.70 11.04
CA GLY A 156 22.32 29.15 11.25
C GLY A 156 22.73 30.03 10.06
N LYS A 157 22.93 29.45 8.86
CA LYS A 157 23.24 30.22 7.63
C LYS A 157 22.00 30.92 7.07
N ILE A 158 20.84 30.30 7.24
CA ILE A 158 19.54 30.88 6.91
C ILE A 158 18.93 31.38 8.20
N THR A 159 18.75 32.71 8.28
CA THR A 159 18.27 33.38 9.48
C THR A 159 17.00 34.20 9.19
N GLY A 160 16.28 34.55 10.26
CA GLY A 160 15.19 35.52 10.18
C GLY A 160 15.72 36.96 10.19
N LEU A 161 14.81 37.93 10.00
CA LEU A 161 15.13 39.36 9.96
C LEU A 161 15.78 39.89 11.26
N PHE A 162 15.50 39.26 12.40
CA PHE A 162 15.97 39.70 13.73
C PHE A 162 17.05 38.79 14.34
N SER A 163 17.73 37.97 13.55
CA SER A 163 18.82 37.14 14.07
C SER A 163 20.06 38.01 14.30
N ILE A 164 20.17 38.53 15.52
CA ILE A 164 21.35 39.21 16.04
C ILE A 164 22.46 38.15 16.15
N HIS A 165 23.53 38.27 15.37
CA HIS A 165 24.76 37.53 15.64
C HIS A 165 25.22 37.95 17.05
N GLN A 166 25.03 37.09 18.04
CA GLN A 166 25.77 37.19 19.29
C GLN A 166 27.22 36.77 18.97
N PRO A 167 28.22 37.61 19.33
CA PRO A 167 29.63 37.37 19.02
C PRO A 167 30.20 36.13 19.69
#